data_AF-A0A954G7M8-F1
#
_entry.id   AF-A0A954G7M8-F1
#
_cell.length_a   1.000
_cell.length_b   1.000
_cell.length_c   1.000
_cell.angle_alpha   90.00
_cell.angle_beta   90.00
_cell.angle_gamma   90.00
#
_symmetry.space_group_name_H-M   'P 1'
#
loop_
_entity.id
_entity.type
_entity.pdbx_description
1 polymer ?
#
loop_
_entity_poly.entity_id
_entity_poly.type
_entity_poly.pdbx_seq_one_letter_code
_entity_poly.pdbx_strand_id
1 'polypeptide(L)'
;MNPKKKKKKKKPSKSSFSQLGLNEKILKDLSKAGYETPSPIQSELIPIAVTGQDCIGQARTGTGKTAAFGIPILEMLDPLSECRNPQALILVPTRELAEQVYLELGRLA
;
A
#
# COMPACT_ATOMS: atom_id res chain seq x y z
N MET A 1 11.38 -6.33 47.14
CA MET A 1 10.09 -6.03 46.46
C MET A 1 10.39 -5.24 45.20
N ASN A 2 10.14 -5.82 44.03
CA ASN A 2 10.45 -5.21 42.73
C ASN A 2 9.14 -4.66 42.12
N PRO A 3 8.99 -3.34 41.88
CA PRO A 3 7.75 -2.82 41.31
C PRO A 3 7.69 -3.18 39.82
N LYS A 4 6.74 -4.07 39.49
CA LYS A 4 6.40 -4.48 38.12
C LYS A 4 6.19 -3.24 37.24
N LYS A 5 7.10 -3.01 36.29
CA LYS A 5 6.96 -2.02 35.21
C LYS A 5 5.67 -2.34 34.44
N LYS A 6 4.62 -1.53 34.64
CA LYS A 6 3.38 -1.58 33.87
C LYS A 6 3.73 -1.38 32.38
N LYS A 7 3.52 -2.41 31.55
CA LYS A 7 3.59 -2.30 30.09
C LYS A 7 2.57 -1.26 29.66
N LYS A 8 3.03 -0.07 29.23
CA LYS A 8 2.17 0.96 28.62
C LYS A 8 1.55 0.35 27.36
N LYS A 9 0.23 0.16 27.34
CA LYS A 9 -0.52 -0.17 26.13
C LYS A 9 -0.31 0.98 25.13
N LYS A 10 0.41 0.72 24.03
CA LYS A 10 0.56 1.70 22.93
C LYS A 10 -0.84 1.96 22.35
N LYS A 11 -1.25 3.23 22.26
CA LYS A 11 -2.41 3.65 21.46
C LYS A 11 -2.20 3.15 20.03
N PRO A 12 -3.25 2.73 19.29
CA PRO A 12 -3.07 2.36 17.89
C PRO A 12 -2.76 3.64 17.11
N SER A 13 -1.48 3.88 16.84
CA SER A 13 -1.08 4.78 15.76
C SER A 13 -1.56 4.15 14.45
N LYS A 14 -2.05 4.97 13.51
CA LYS A 14 -2.26 4.62 12.08
C LYS A 14 -0.93 4.22 11.40
N SER A 15 -0.19 3.30 11.99
CA SER A 15 1.21 3.01 11.69
C SER A 15 1.39 1.59 11.15
N SER A 16 0.31 0.90 10.79
CA SER A 16 0.36 -0.45 10.27
C SER A 16 -0.56 -0.58 9.06
N PHE A 17 -0.11 -1.33 8.05
CA PHE A 17 -0.89 -1.64 6.85
C PHE A 17 -2.23 -2.31 7.16
N SER A 18 -2.32 -3.09 8.24
CA SER A 18 -3.56 -3.77 8.66
C SER A 18 -4.70 -2.81 9.05
N GLN A 19 -4.39 -1.53 9.26
CA GLN A 19 -5.38 -0.50 9.59
C GLN A 19 -5.81 0.33 8.38
N LEU A 20 -5.32 0.00 7.17
CA LEU A 20 -5.56 0.79 5.96
C LEU A 20 -6.70 0.25 5.09
N GLY A 21 -7.45 -0.74 5.57
CA GLY A 21 -8.58 -1.33 4.84
C GLY A 21 -8.18 -2.31 3.74
N LEU A 22 -7.08 -3.03 3.94
CA LEU A 22 -6.55 -4.02 2.99
C LEU A 22 -6.93 -5.45 3.39
N ASN A 23 -7.14 -6.31 2.42
CA ASN A 23 -7.43 -7.72 2.66
C ASN A 23 -6.18 -8.51 3.11
N GLU A 24 -6.42 -9.71 3.65
CA GLU A 24 -5.34 -10.54 4.22
C GLU A 24 -4.30 -10.97 3.17
N LYS A 25 -4.70 -11.16 1.91
CA LYS A 25 -3.77 -11.52 0.82
C LYS A 25 -2.77 -10.39 0.59
N ILE A 26 -3.26 -9.16 0.41
CA ILE A 26 -2.40 -7.98 0.21
C ILE A 26 -1.48 -7.76 1.41
N LEU A 27 -1.98 -7.88 2.64
CA LEU A 27 -1.15 -7.75 3.85
C LEU A 27 -0.02 -8.80 3.91
N LYS A 28 -0.30 -10.03 3.49
CA LYS A 28 0.71 -11.09 3.42
C LYS A 28 1.77 -10.80 2.35
N ASP A 29 1.35 -10.32 1.18
CA ASP A 29 2.26 -10.03 0.08
C ASP A 29 3.13 -8.80 0.38
N LEU A 30 2.57 -7.77 1.04
CA LEU A 30 3.34 -6.65 1.60
C LEU A 30 4.41 -7.12 2.59
N SER A 31 4.05 -8.00 3.53
CA SER A 31 5.00 -8.54 4.51
C SER A 31 6.13 -9.33 3.84
N LYS A 32 5.84 -10.16 2.82
CA LYS A 32 6.87 -10.88 2.05
C LYS A 32 7.78 -9.93 1.29
N ALA A 33 7.23 -8.84 0.76
CA ALA A 33 7.98 -7.83 0.03
C ALA A 33 8.84 -6.93 0.93
N GLY A 34 8.72 -7.05 2.26
CA GLY A 34 9.50 -6.31 3.24
C GLY A 34 8.87 -4.98 3.69
N TYR A 35 7.56 -4.79 3.46
CA TYR A 35 6.84 -3.62 3.94
C TYR A 35 6.47 -3.79 5.42
N GLU A 36 7.14 -3.04 6.29
CA GLU A 36 6.91 -3.08 7.74
C GLU A 36 5.90 -2.03 8.21
N THR A 37 6.13 -0.77 7.82
CA THR A 37 5.31 0.37 8.23
C THR A 37 5.00 1.25 7.02
N PRO A 38 3.75 1.74 6.90
CA PRO A 38 3.39 2.62 5.80
C PRO A 38 4.09 3.98 5.97
N SER A 39 4.55 4.54 4.85
CA SER A 39 5.02 5.93 4.81
C SER A 39 3.84 6.91 5.04
N PRO A 40 4.10 8.21 5.30
CA PRO A 40 3.03 9.20 5.49
C PRO A 40 2.04 9.24 4.31
N ILE A 41 2.56 9.29 3.07
CA ILE A 41 1.71 9.31 1.87
C ILE A 41 0.89 8.03 1.72
N GLN A 42 1.42 6.86 2.10
CA GLN A 42 0.69 5.59 2.08
C GLN A 42 -0.40 5.55 3.15
N SER A 43 -0.08 6.00 4.37
CA SER A 43 -1.02 6.00 5.50
C SER A 43 -2.21 6.95 5.30
N GLU A 44 -1.99 8.01 4.55
CA GLU A 44 -3.02 9.01 4.24
C GLU A 44 -3.82 8.65 2.98
N LEU A 45 -3.15 8.20 1.91
CA LEU A 45 -3.79 7.99 0.61
C LEU A 45 -4.51 6.64 0.51
N ILE A 46 -3.89 5.54 0.99
CA ILE A 46 -4.44 4.18 0.81
C ILE A 46 -5.88 4.06 1.35
N PRO A 47 -6.19 4.50 2.59
CA PRO A 47 -7.54 4.37 3.13
C PRO A 47 -8.62 5.12 2.34
N ILE A 48 -8.23 6.16 1.59
CA ILE A 48 -9.14 6.91 0.72
C ILE A 48 -9.26 6.18 -0.62
N ALA A 49 -8.14 5.81 -1.24
CA ALA A 49 -8.09 5.20 -2.55
C ALA A 49 -8.82 3.83 -2.62
N VAL A 50 -8.75 3.01 -1.56
CA VAL A 50 -9.48 1.72 -1.51
C VAL A 50 -11.00 1.88 -1.50
N THR A 51 -11.52 3.08 -1.28
CA THR A 51 -12.97 3.37 -1.36
C THR A 51 -13.45 3.64 -2.79
N GLY A 52 -12.54 3.69 -3.77
CA GLY A 52 -12.84 4.05 -5.15
C GLY A 52 -13.03 5.55 -5.38
N GLN A 53 -12.72 6.39 -4.40
CA GLN A 53 -12.78 7.85 -4.56
C GLN A 53 -11.55 8.39 -5.30
N ASP A 54 -11.80 9.36 -6.18
CA ASP A 54 -10.73 10.15 -6.79
C ASP A 54 -9.93 10.89 -5.71
N CYS A 55 -8.61 10.77 -5.77
CA CYS A 55 -7.73 11.40 -4.79
C CYS A 55 -6.44 11.91 -5.44
N ILE A 56 -5.82 12.91 -4.80
CA ILE A 56 -4.53 13.45 -5.20
C ILE A 56 -3.53 13.29 -4.05
N GLY A 57 -2.37 12.70 -4.37
CA GLY A 57 -1.29 12.49 -3.43
C GLY A 57 -0.07 13.34 -3.77
N GLN A 58 0.29 14.26 -2.88
CA GLN A 58 1.50 15.07 -3.03
C GLN A 58 2.58 14.62 -2.05
N ALA A 59 3.71 14.14 -2.57
CA ALA A 59 4.87 13.81 -1.75
C ALA A 59 6.18 13.98 -2.53
N ARG A 60 7.30 14.08 -1.81
CA ARG A 60 8.65 14.14 -2.41
C ARG A 60 9.04 12.80 -3.04
N THR A 61 10.01 12.77 -3.95
CA THR A 61 10.54 11.51 -4.52
C THR A 61 11.16 10.64 -3.43
N GLY A 62 11.10 9.32 -3.57
CA GLY A 62 11.62 8.38 -2.58
C GLY A 62 10.75 8.15 -1.34
N THR A 63 9.49 8.63 -1.33
CA THR A 63 8.58 8.52 -0.17
C THR A 63 7.58 7.37 -0.26
N GLY A 64 7.74 6.46 -1.22
CA GLY A 64 6.85 5.30 -1.40
C GLY A 64 5.55 5.60 -2.17
N LYS A 65 5.54 6.64 -3.01
CA LYS A 65 4.38 7.02 -3.86
C LYS A 65 3.89 5.88 -4.75
N THR A 66 4.80 5.10 -5.33
CA THR A 66 4.45 3.97 -6.21
C THR A 66 3.54 2.97 -5.51
N ALA A 67 3.93 2.52 -4.31
CA ALA A 67 3.09 1.66 -3.50
C ALA A 67 1.82 2.36 -2.99
N ALA A 68 1.87 3.68 -2.76
CA ALA A 68 0.69 4.42 -2.30
C ALA A 68 -0.49 4.34 -3.30
N PHE A 69 -0.24 4.37 -4.61
CA PHE A 69 -1.29 4.12 -5.62
C PHE A 69 -1.38 2.64 -6.04
N GLY A 70 -0.26 1.89 -6.01
CA GLY A 70 -0.23 0.51 -6.49
C GLY A 70 -0.97 -0.47 -5.59
N ILE A 71 -0.85 -0.31 -4.26
CA ILE A 71 -1.55 -1.14 -3.27
C ILE A 71 -3.08 -1.07 -3.43
N PRO A 72 -3.72 0.13 -3.45
CA PRO A 72 -5.17 0.19 -3.62
C PRO A 72 -5.61 -0.33 -4.99
N ILE A 73 -4.82 -0.16 -6.06
CA ILE A 73 -5.11 -0.81 -7.35
C ILE A 73 -5.15 -2.33 -7.17
N LEU A 74 -4.11 -2.95 -6.61
CA LEU A 74 -4.03 -4.41 -6.41
C LEU A 74 -5.14 -4.94 -5.48
N GLU A 75 -5.54 -4.17 -4.47
CA GLU A 75 -6.65 -4.51 -3.57
C GLU A 75 -7.99 -4.59 -4.32
N MET A 76 -8.19 -3.70 -5.31
CA MET A 76 -9.44 -3.59 -6.07
C MET A 76 -9.48 -4.46 -7.33
N LEU A 77 -8.39 -5.13 -7.70
CA LEU A 77 -8.36 -6.00 -8.88
C LEU A 77 -9.19 -7.27 -8.66
N ASP A 78 -10.06 -7.57 -9.61
CA ASP A 78 -10.69 -8.88 -9.72
C ASP A 78 -9.63 -9.93 -10.06
N PRO A 79 -9.72 -11.15 -9.48
CA PRO A 79 -8.84 -12.25 -9.82
C PRO A 79 -8.86 -12.56 -11.32
N LEU A 80 -7.73 -13.03 -11.86
CA LEU A 80 -7.62 -13.42 -13.29
C LEU A 80 -8.54 -14.58 -13.70
N SER A 81 -9.04 -15.35 -12.73
CA SER A 81 -10.09 -16.34 -12.94
C SER A 81 -11.44 -15.74 -13.29
N GLU A 82 -11.68 -14.48 -12.88
CA GLU A 82 -12.94 -13.76 -13.05
C GLU A 82 -12.83 -12.71 -14.17
N CYS A 83 -11.73 -11.94 -14.22
CA CYS A 83 -11.52 -10.92 -15.22
C CYS A 83 -10.09 -10.96 -15.79
N ARG A 84 -9.97 -11.20 -17.11
CA ARG A 84 -8.68 -11.24 -17.83
C ARG A 84 -8.37 -9.98 -18.62
N ASN A 85 -9.33 -9.05 -18.70
CA ASN A 85 -9.16 -7.79 -19.40
C ASN A 85 -8.29 -6.83 -18.55
N PRO A 86 -7.65 -5.83 -19.15
CA PRO A 86 -6.99 -4.78 -18.38
C PRO A 86 -8.01 -4.06 -17.47
N GLN A 87 -7.72 -4.02 -16.16
CA GLN A 87 -8.61 -3.45 -15.13
C GLN A 87 -8.10 -2.11 -14.57
N ALA A 88 -6.81 -1.80 -14.74
CA ALA A 88 -6.19 -0.57 -14.29
C ALA A 88 -5.17 -0.05 -15.30
N LEU A 89 -5.03 1.28 -15.38
CA LEU A 89 -4.05 1.95 -16.23
C LEU A 89 -3.21 2.91 -15.39
N ILE A 90 -1.90 2.71 -15.39
CA ILE A 90 -0.94 3.62 -14.75
C ILE A 90 -0.22 4.40 -15.85
N LEU A 91 -0.40 5.72 -15.84
CA LEU A 91 0.26 6.63 -16.77
C LEU A 91 1.54 7.20 -16.15
N VAL A 92 2.64 7.15 -16.90
CA VAL A 92 3.94 7.66 -16.47
C VAL A 92 4.61 8.44 -17.60
N PRO A 93 5.45 9.44 -17.28
CA PRO A 93 6.05 10.33 -18.28
C PRO A 93 7.18 9.69 -19.11
N THR A 94 7.82 8.62 -18.64
CA THR A 94 8.95 7.99 -19.33
C THR A 94 8.89 6.47 -19.27
N ARG A 95 9.54 5.81 -20.23
CA ARG A 95 9.65 4.35 -20.31
C ARG A 95 10.40 3.76 -19.13
N GLU A 96 11.46 4.41 -18.69
CA GLU A 96 12.29 3.99 -17.56
C GLU A 96 11.48 4.04 -16.26
N LEU A 97 10.62 5.05 -16.10
CA LEU A 97 9.74 5.11 -14.95
C LEU A 97 8.63 4.06 -15.02
N ALA A 98 8.17 3.70 -16.22
CA ALA A 98 7.23 2.59 -16.40
C ALA A 98 7.85 1.26 -15.94
N GLU A 99 9.11 1.02 -16.31
CA GLU A 99 9.86 -0.17 -15.89
C GLU A 99 10.06 -0.20 -14.37
N GLN A 100 10.40 0.93 -13.75
CA GLN A 100 10.51 1.03 -12.29
C GLN A 100 9.18 0.74 -11.58
N VAL A 101 8.08 1.27 -12.10
CA VAL A 101 6.74 1.01 -11.57
C VAL A 101 6.38 -0.47 -11.72
N TYR A 102 6.62 -1.07 -12.89
CA TYR A 102 6.37 -2.49 -13.14
C TYR A 102 7.15 -3.39 -12.15
N LEU A 103 8.44 -3.14 -11.98
CA LEU A 103 9.28 -3.90 -11.05
C LEU A 103 8.80 -3.78 -9.61
N GLU A 104 8.39 -2.59 -9.19
CA GLU A 104 7.92 -2.36 -7.82
C GLU A 104 6.59 -3.07 -7.56
N LEU A 105 5.60 -2.95 -8.47
CA LEU A 105 4.32 -3.65 -8.30
C LEU A 105 4.46 -5.17 -8.44
N GLY A 106 5.38 -5.66 -9.28
CA GLY A 106 5.65 -7.09 -9.42
C GLY A 106 6.17 -7.77 -8.15
N ARG A 107 6.65 -7.01 -7.16
CA ARG A 107 7.02 -7.55 -5.83
C ARG A 107 5.81 -7.82 -4.94
N LEU A 108 4.65 -7.25 -5.25
CA LEU A 108 3.43 -7.28 -4.45
C LEU A 108 2.36 -8.22 -5.01
N ALA A 109 2.58 -8.82 -6.19
CA ALA A 109 1.63 -9.67 -6.91
C ALA A 109 2.07 -11.13 -6.97
#